data_AF-A0AA46WBM8-F1
#
_entry.id   AF-A0AA46WBM8-F1
#
_cell.length_a   1.000
_cell.length_b   1.000
_cell.length_c   1.000
_cell.angle_alpha   90.00
_cell.angle_beta   90.00
_cell.angle_gamma   90.00
#
_symmetry.space_group_name_H-M   'P 1'
#
loop_
_entity.id
_entity.type
_entity.pdbx_description
1 polymer ?
#
loop_
_entity_poly.entity_id
_entity_poly.type
_entity_poly.pdbx_seq_one_letter_code
_entity_poly.pdbx_strand_id
1 'polypeptide(L)'
;MKKYIEIDSFYINHSKAVSKVAYFRGYSKTLDNYSTAIEFGTLDWEDFNSYIEKKEGKNFSYIWYRKGAKYAYPGKETEKKVPITSYLMKQLIFFIYWLFLLIINRFCKYIIKHKIKE
;
A
#
# COMPACT_ATOMS: atom_id res chain seq x y z
N MET A 1 2.12 7.64 16.28
CA MET A 1 3.05 8.79 16.22
C MET A 1 4.03 8.58 15.07
N LYS A 2 4.44 9.63 14.36
CA LYS A 2 5.49 9.52 13.35
C LYS A 2 6.85 9.47 14.06
N LYS A 3 7.72 8.55 13.67
CA LYS A 3 9.07 8.42 14.19
C LYS A 3 10.04 8.29 13.02
N TYR A 4 11.18 8.98 13.11
CA TYR A 4 12.29 8.74 12.20
C TYR A 4 13.12 7.59 12.77
N ILE A 5 13.24 6.49 12.03
CA ILE A 5 13.87 5.26 12.51
C ILE A 5 14.79 4.65 11.46
N GLU A 6 15.83 3.96 11.94
CA GLU A 6 16.66 3.09 11.11
C GLU A 6 15.89 1.81 10.74
N ILE A 7 15.97 1.40 9.48
CA ILE A 7 15.46 0.14 8.97
C ILE A 7 16.63 -0.80 8.75
N ASP A 8 16.65 -1.89 9.52
CA ASP A 8 17.73 -2.87 9.49
C ASP A 8 17.64 -3.82 8.30
N SER A 9 16.42 -4.16 7.86
CA SER A 9 16.23 -5.12 6.78
C SER A 9 14.94 -4.88 5.99
N PHE A 10 14.94 -5.37 4.75
CA PHE A 10 13.79 -5.36 3.86
C PHE A 10 13.50 -6.77 3.34
N TYR A 11 12.23 -7.13 3.37
CA TYR A 11 11.67 -8.22 2.58
C TYR A 11 11.13 -7.63 1.28
N ILE A 12 11.55 -8.22 0.16
CA ILE A 12 11.17 -7.79 -1.19
C ILE A 12 10.62 -8.99 -1.93
N ASN A 13 9.42 -8.87 -2.48
CA ASN A 13 8.77 -9.92 -3.26
C ASN A 13 8.31 -9.38 -4.61
N HIS A 14 8.82 -9.95 -5.69
CA HIS A 14 8.42 -9.61 -7.05
C HIS A 14 7.23 -10.44 -7.49
N SER A 15 6.20 -9.78 -8.02
CA SER A 15 5.18 -10.49 -8.79
C SER A 15 5.77 -10.91 -10.13
N LYS A 16 5.73 -12.22 -10.43
CA LYS A 16 6.26 -12.80 -11.68
C LYS A 16 5.69 -12.16 -12.96
N ALA A 17 4.56 -11.46 -12.87
CA ALA A 17 3.85 -10.90 -14.02
C ALA A 17 4.12 -9.40 -14.29
N VAL A 18 4.72 -8.65 -13.36
CA VAL A 18 4.92 -7.20 -13.51
C VAL A 18 6.32 -6.82 -13.06
N SER A 19 7.24 -6.60 -14.01
CA SER A 19 8.67 -6.38 -13.74
C SER A 19 9.00 -5.08 -13.01
N LYS A 20 8.09 -4.09 -13.05
CA LYS A 20 8.35 -2.74 -12.53
C LYS A 20 7.92 -2.51 -11.08
N VAL A 21 7.17 -3.44 -10.49
CA VAL A 21 6.67 -3.29 -9.11
C VAL A 21 7.07 -4.48 -8.25
N ALA A 22 7.33 -4.21 -6.98
CA ALA A 22 7.59 -5.22 -5.98
C ALA A 22 6.82 -4.88 -4.69
N TYR A 23 6.53 -5.92 -3.92
CA TYR A 23 6.04 -5.77 -2.57
C TYR A 23 7.21 -5.57 -1.62
N PHE A 24 7.20 -4.49 -0.86
CA PHE A 24 8.25 -4.13 0.09
C PHE A 24 7.71 -4.14 1.52
N ARG A 25 8.48 -4.77 2.42
CA ARG A 25 8.23 -4.73 3.87
C ARG A 25 9.53 -4.50 4.61
N GLY A 26 9.57 -3.53 5.51
CA GLY A 26 10.75 -3.21 6.32
C GLY A 26 10.64 -3.74 7.74
N TYR A 27 11.78 -3.92 8.39
CA TYR A 27 11.87 -4.30 9.79
C TYR A 27 12.93 -3.46 10.51
N SER A 28 12.63 -3.09 11.76
CA SER A 28 13.51 -2.29 12.60
C SER A 28 13.55 -2.86 14.01
N LYS A 29 14.75 -2.97 14.59
CA LYS A 29 14.96 -3.32 16.00
C LYS A 29 14.28 -2.33 16.93
N THR A 30 14.27 -1.06 16.53
CA THR A 30 13.66 0.06 17.26
C THR A 30 12.13 -0.06 17.33
N LEU A 31 11.52 -0.78 16.38
CA LEU A 31 10.10 -1.08 16.38
C LEU A 31 9.83 -2.44 17.04
N ASP A 32 9.86 -2.42 18.37
CA ASP A 32 9.47 -3.56 19.21
C ASP A 32 10.27 -4.84 18.87
N ASN A 33 11.60 -4.66 18.71
CA ASN A 33 12.56 -5.73 18.43
C ASN A 33 12.14 -6.62 17.24
N TYR A 34 11.84 -5.98 16.11
CA TYR A 34 11.40 -6.62 14.85
C TYR A 34 10.00 -7.23 14.86
N SER A 35 9.22 -7.10 15.95
CA SER A 35 7.84 -7.63 15.99
C SER A 35 6.89 -6.86 15.07
N THR A 36 7.18 -5.59 14.80
CA THR A 36 6.34 -4.71 13.99
C THR A 36 6.85 -4.67 12.55
N ALA A 37 6.00 -5.06 11.61
CA ALA A 37 6.28 -4.98 10.19
C ALA A 37 5.97 -3.58 9.65
N ILE A 38 6.91 -2.98 8.91
CA ILE A 38 6.69 -1.72 8.19
C ILE A 38 6.15 -2.06 6.80
N GLU A 39 4.87 -1.78 6.57
CA GLU A 39 4.14 -2.12 5.34
C GLU A 39 4.25 -0.98 4.33
N PHE A 40 5.21 -1.08 3.40
CA PHE A 40 5.28 -0.17 2.24
C PHE A 40 4.28 -0.57 1.16
N GLY A 41 3.96 -1.86 1.07
CA GLY A 41 3.04 -2.41 0.09
C GLY A 41 3.69 -2.61 -1.27
N THR A 42 2.87 -2.71 -2.31
CA THR A 42 3.33 -2.87 -3.69
C THR A 42 3.60 -1.50 -4.30
N LEU A 43 4.88 -1.23 -4.58
CA LEU A 43 5.37 0.02 -5.14
C LEU A 43 6.34 -0.29 -6.28
N ASP A 44 6.63 0.69 -7.13
CA ASP A 44 7.85 0.63 -7.92
C ASP A 44 9.07 1.03 -7.07
N TRP A 45 10.26 0.86 -7.63
CA TRP A 45 11.51 1.16 -6.93
C TRP A 45 11.69 2.65 -6.63
N GLU A 46 11.20 3.53 -7.50
CA GLU A 46 11.35 4.98 -7.34
C GLU A 46 10.49 5.49 -6.19
N ASP A 47 9.22 5.08 -6.16
CA ASP A 47 8.28 5.34 -5.09
C ASP A 47 8.78 4.77 -3.76
N PHE A 48 9.30 3.53 -3.75
CA PHE A 48 9.88 2.93 -2.56
C PHE A 48 11.07 3.74 -2.04
N ASN A 49 12.01 4.11 -2.92
CA ASN A 49 13.17 4.91 -2.55
C ASN A 49 12.79 6.30 -2.03
N SER A 50 11.65 6.86 -2.44
CA SER A 50 11.16 8.16 -1.93
C SER A 50 10.84 8.16 -0.42
N TYR A 51 10.69 6.99 0.19
CA TYR A 51 10.48 6.84 1.64
C TYR A 51 11.78 6.56 2.41
N ILE A 52 12.89 6.29 1.71
CA ILE A 52 14.14 5.86 2.32
C ILE A 52 15.19 6.96 2.22
N GLU A 53 15.68 7.41 3.37
CA GLU A 53 16.82 8.32 3.48
C GLU A 53 18.07 7.52 3.83
N LYS A 54 19.12 7.62 3.02
CA LYS A 54 20.41 6.97 3.29
C LYS A 54 21.34 7.93 4.02
N LYS A 55 21.76 7.57 5.23
CA LYS A 55 22.77 8.30 6.02
C LYS A 55 23.81 7.31 6.53
N GLU A 56 25.09 7.58 6.29
CA GLU A 56 26.21 6.76 6.80
C GLU A 56 26.10 5.26 6.45
N GLY A 57 25.60 4.93 5.26
CA GLY A 57 25.40 3.55 4.81
C GLY A 57 24.18 2.83 5.41
N LYS A 58 23.40 3.51 6.26
CA LYS A 58 22.17 3.00 6.88
C LYS A 58 20.93 3.58 6.21
N ASN A 59 19.84 2.83 6.25
CA ASN A 59 18.55 3.24 5.70
C ASN A 59 17.67 3.77 6.83
N PHE A 60 17.09 4.95 6.65
CA PHE A 60 16.17 5.56 7.58
C PHE A 60 14.84 5.87 6.89
N SER A 61 13.76 5.90 7.66
CA SER A 61 12.45 6.30 7.16
C SER A 61 11.61 6.92 8.26
N TYR A 62 10.70 7.80 7.85
CA TYR A 62 9.65 8.31 8.74
C TYR A 62 8.51 7.32 8.78
N ILE A 63 8.25 6.73 9.95
CA ILE A 63 7.27 5.66 10.12
C ILE A 63 6.18 6.08 11.09
N TRP A 64 4.93 5.90 10.66
CA TRP A 64 3.75 5.98 11.50
C TRP A 64 3.61 4.69 12.32
N TYR A 65 3.92 4.80 13.61
CA TYR A 65 3.97 3.66 14.53
C TYR A 65 3.11 3.90 15.78
N ARG A 66 2.50 2.83 16.28
CA ARG A 66 1.85 2.75 17.58
C ARG A 66 2.43 1.57 18.34
N LYS A 67 2.85 1.78 19.60
CA LYS A 67 3.46 0.72 20.42
C LYS A 67 2.54 -0.49 20.54
N GLY A 68 3.07 -1.69 20.29
CA GLY A 68 2.34 -2.96 20.30
C GLY A 68 1.49 -3.22 19.05
N ALA A 69 1.56 -2.37 18.02
CA ALA A 69 0.89 -2.63 16.76
C ALA A 69 1.70 -3.63 15.92
N LYS A 70 1.02 -4.60 15.31
CA LYS A 70 1.65 -5.57 14.39
C LYS A 70 2.22 -4.91 13.14
N TYR A 71 1.63 -3.78 12.72
CA TYR A 71 1.98 -3.08 11.50
C TYR A 71 2.26 -1.60 11.78
N ALA A 72 3.23 -1.06 11.04
CA ALA A 72 3.53 0.34 10.92
C ALA A 72 3.56 0.72 9.44
N TYR A 73 3.41 2.02 9.14
CA TYR A 73 3.29 2.49 7.76
C TYR A 73 4.33 3.56 7.47
N PRO A 74 4.91 3.58 6.26
CA PRO A 74 5.80 4.66 5.88
C PRO A 74 5.05 5.97 5.78
N GLY A 75 5.78 7.05 6.00
CA GLY A 75 5.35 8.41 5.80
C GLY A 75 6.50 9.27 5.29
N LYS A 76 6.20 10.49 4.90
CA LYS A 76 7.20 11.48 4.49
C LYS A 76 7.45 12.47 5.61
N GLU A 77 8.61 13.14 5.58
CA GLU A 77 8.96 14.17 6.55
C GLU A 77 7.90 15.29 6.62
N THR A 78 7.41 15.71 5.46
CA THR A 78 6.43 16.79 5.31
C THR A 78 5.01 16.42 5.75
N GLU A 79 4.71 15.13 5.90
CA GLU A 79 3.37 14.66 6.25
C GLU A 79 3.04 14.86 7.73
N LYS A 80 2.01 15.64 8.02
CA LYS A 80 1.56 15.92 9.40
C LYS A 80 0.56 14.89 9.95
N LYS A 81 -0.08 14.11 9.09
CA LYS A 81 -1.09 13.09 9.44
C LYS A 81 -0.87 11.84 8.60
N VAL A 82 -1.29 10.69 9.12
CA VAL A 82 -1.33 9.44 8.34
C VAL A 82 -2.25 9.68 7.13
N PRO A 83 -1.80 9.45 5.89
CA PRO A 83 -2.60 9.71 4.69
C PRO A 83 -3.62 8.57 4.47
N ILE A 84 -4.48 8.31 5.45
CA ILE A 84 -5.50 7.24 5.42
C ILE A 84 -6.38 7.38 4.17
N THR A 85 -6.67 8.61 3.76
CA THR A 85 -7.51 8.92 2.60
C THR A 85 -6.91 8.45 1.27
N SER A 86 -5.59 8.53 1.07
CA SER A 86 -4.98 8.08 -0.18
C SER A 86 -5.00 6.56 -0.30
N TYR A 87 -4.74 5.86 0.81
CA TYR A 87 -4.83 4.40 0.88
C TYR A 87 -6.27 3.91 0.66
N LEU A 88 -7.27 4.55 1.29
CA LEU A 88 -8.67 4.19 1.10
C LEU A 88 -9.18 4.51 -0.30
N MET A 89 -8.82 5.66 -0.88
CA MET A 89 -9.25 6.07 -2.23
C MET A 89 -8.82 5.07 -3.31
N LYS A 90 -7.59 4.54 -3.23
CA LYS A 90 -7.12 3.51 -4.17
C LYS A 90 -7.99 2.25 -4.13
N GLN A 91 -8.47 1.84 -2.95
CA GLN A 91 -9.36 0.68 -2.81
C GLN A 91 -10.82 1.01 -3.19
N LEU A 92 -11.29 2.22 -2.88
CA LEU A 92 -12.66 2.65 -3.18
C LEU A 92 -12.94 2.71 -4.69
N ILE A 93 -11.94 3.05 -5.51
CA ILE A 93 -12.07 3.05 -6.98
C ILE A 93 -12.51 1.67 -7.49
N PHE A 94 -11.92 0.59 -6.98
CA PHE A 94 -12.31 -0.77 -7.40
C PHE A 94 -13.75 -1.10 -7.03
N PHE A 95 -14.24 -0.61 -5.89
CA PHE A 95 -15.63 -0.77 -5.49
C PHE A 95 -16.60 -0.09 -6.46
N ILE A 96 -16.27 1.13 -6.92
CA ILE A 96 -17.06 1.87 -7.91
C ILE A 96 -17.08 1.13 -9.25
N TYR A 97 -15.93 0.64 -9.74
CA TYR A 97 -15.86 -0.17 -10.95
C TYR A 97 -16.71 -1.44 -10.85
N TRP A 98 -16.69 -2.11 -9.70
CA TRP A 98 -17.46 -3.33 -9.46
C TRP A 98 -18.97 -3.07 -9.49
N LEU A 99 -19.41 -1.96 -8.89
CA LEU A 99 -20.80 -1.47 -8.99
C LEU A 99 -21.20 -1.18 -10.44
N PHE A 100 -20.33 -0.53 -11.21
CA PHE A 100 -20.61 -0.23 -12.61
C PHE A 100 -20.80 -1.50 -13.46
N LEU A 101 -19.93 -2.50 -13.27
CA LEU A 101 -20.06 -3.80 -13.93
C LEU A 101 -21.36 -4.53 -13.55
N LEU A 102 -21.79 -4.44 -12.30
CA LEU A 102 -23.07 -5.00 -11.86
C LEU A 102 -24.27 -4.36 -12.58
N ILE A 103 -24.25 -3.03 -12.74
CA ILE A 103 -25.30 -2.29 -13.44
C ILE A 103 -25.33 -2.69 -14.91
N ILE A 104 -24.17 -2.71 -15.59
CA ILE A 104 -24.06 -3.15 -16.98
C ILE A 104 -24.59 -4.57 -17.14
N ASN A 105 -24.18 -5.50 -16.28
CA ASN A 105 -24.61 -6.90 -16.38
C ASN A 105 -26.13 -7.04 -16.25
N ARG A 106 -26.75 -6.27 -15.33
CA ARG A 106 -28.23 -6.24 -15.21
C ARG A 106 -28.90 -5.65 -16.45
N PHE A 107 -28.37 -4.58 -17.02
CA PHE A 107 -28.88 -3.98 -18.26
C PHE A 107 -28.75 -4.94 -19.46
N CYS A 108 -27.60 -5.57 -19.65
CA CYS A 108 -27.39 -6.57 -20.70
C CYS A 108 -28.39 -7.73 -20.56
N LYS A 109 -28.56 -8.26 -19.34
CA LYS A 109 -29.55 -9.33 -19.08
C LYS A 109 -30.98 -8.89 -19.40
N TYR A 110 -31.33 -7.65 -19.09
CA TYR A 110 -32.64 -7.08 -19.42
C TYR A 110 -32.87 -7.02 -20.93
N ILE A 111 -31.91 -6.45 -21.69
CA ILE A 111 -31.99 -6.33 -23.16
C ILE A 111 -32.09 -7.70 -23.82
N ILE A 112 -31.26 -8.66 -23.42
CA ILE A 112 -31.28 -10.03 -23.96
C ILE A 112 -32.65 -10.68 -23.72
N LYS A 113 -33.19 -10.57 -22.49
CA LYS A 113 -34.49 -11.16 -22.15
C LYS A 113 -35.65 -10.50 -22.91
N HIS A 114 -35.53 -9.23 -23.27
CA HIS A 114 -36.54 -8.50 -24.03
C HIS A 114 -36.48 -8.80 -25.53
N LYS A 115 -35.28 -8.97 -26.11
CA LYS A 115 -35.07 -9.37 -27.51
C LYS A 115 -35.46 -10.81 -27.83
N ILE A 116 -35.47 -11.70 -26.83
CA ILE A 116 -35.90 -13.11 -27.00
C ILE A 116 -37.44 -13.23 -26.97
N LYS A 117 -38.16 -12.19 -26.55
CA LYS A 117 -39.63 -12.17 -26.48
C LYS A 117 -40.32 -11.54 -27.70
N GLU A 118 -39.54 -10.91 -28.58
CA GLU A 118 -39.96 -10.55 -29.95
C GLU A 118 -39.59 -11.68 -30.92
#